data_AF-A0A2D6YLT0-F1
#
_entry.id   AF-A0A2D6YLT0-F1
#
_cell.length_a   1.000
_cell.length_b   1.000
_cell.length_c   1.000
_cell.angle_alpha   90.00
_cell.angle_beta   90.00
_cell.angle_gamma   90.00
#
_symmetry.space_group_name_H-M   'P 1'
#
loop_
_entity.id
_entity.type
_entity.pdbx_description
1 polymer ?
#
loop_
_entity_poly.entity_id
_entity_poly.type
_entity_poly.pdbx_seq_one_letter_code
_entity_poly.pdbx_strand_id
1 'polypeptide(L)'
;MKKLFILLVLVTMAFFFVKPVSTKTLRTEEISAILNTYSENQLRFRRDFSQKELELSGDFEQLRPHGSNWSFELRSQEYSISCVMSEEKAMTFVETGRGTNIFLTGRIKTVRKNDENSNKPILELDQCRIRLLSENQNVSIHLEGRWKGCNIRIGKNKYNGKSCSLYVTIRKQNKGHIISDLKRSDGRPIEVVTADFVGGTLPQWSTKTLQTGVITSYNCKFEKKNQRSFLCEWEEPKRDGTITFERLR
;
A
#
# COMPACT_ATOMS: atom_id res chain seq x y z
N MET A 1 -9.63 -50.88 -7.05
CA MET A 1 -10.23 -49.54 -7.24
C MET A 1 -10.46 -48.75 -5.94
N LYS A 2 -10.85 -49.35 -4.80
CA LYS A 2 -11.12 -48.60 -3.54
C LYS A 2 -9.90 -47.93 -2.88
N LYS A 3 -8.69 -48.50 -2.97
CA LYS A 3 -7.48 -47.93 -2.33
C LYS A 3 -6.97 -46.64 -2.98
N LEU A 4 -7.17 -46.47 -4.29
CA LEU A 4 -6.72 -45.28 -5.03
C LEU A 4 -7.55 -44.03 -4.68
N PHE A 5 -8.84 -44.23 -4.39
CA PHE A 5 -9.77 -43.16 -4.06
C PHE A 5 -9.48 -42.55 -2.68
N ILE A 6 -9.09 -43.38 -1.70
CA ILE A 6 -8.73 -42.92 -0.35
C ILE A 6 -7.44 -42.09 -0.37
N LEU A 7 -6.46 -42.48 -1.21
CA LEU A 7 -5.21 -41.74 -1.37
C LEU A 7 -5.46 -40.35 -1.99
N LEU A 8 -6.35 -40.27 -2.99
CA LEU A 8 -6.72 -39.02 -3.64
C LEU A 8 -7.42 -38.06 -2.65
N VAL A 9 -8.33 -38.58 -1.82
CA VAL A 9 -9.02 -37.79 -0.79
C VAL A 9 -8.04 -37.26 0.26
N LEU A 10 -7.07 -38.07 0.69
CA LEU A 10 -6.02 -37.64 1.63
C LEU A 10 -5.10 -36.55 1.06
N VAL A 11 -4.72 -36.64 -0.22
CA VAL A 11 -3.93 -35.61 -0.90
C VAL A 11 -4.72 -34.32 -1.02
N THR A 12 -6.01 -34.37 -1.39
CA THR A 12 -6.84 -33.16 -1.48
C THR A 12 -7.05 -32.50 -0.12
N MET A 13 -7.28 -33.27 0.96
CA MET A 13 -7.39 -32.74 2.32
C MET A 13 -6.10 -32.05 2.77
N ALA A 14 -4.92 -32.56 2.40
CA ALA A 14 -3.65 -31.91 2.72
C ALA A 14 -3.48 -30.53 2.05
N PHE A 15 -4.04 -30.33 0.86
CA PHE A 15 -4.02 -29.03 0.16
C PHE A 15 -5.06 -28.03 0.71
N PHE A 16 -6.16 -28.49 1.31
CA PHE A 16 -7.21 -27.60 1.86
C PHE A 16 -6.92 -27.11 3.29
N PHE A 17 -5.94 -27.69 4.01
CA PHE A 17 -5.59 -27.32 5.38
C PHE A 17 -4.36 -26.41 5.52
N VAL A 18 -3.86 -25.81 4.42
CA VAL A 18 -2.93 -24.70 4.54
C VAL A 18 -3.73 -23.48 4.97
N LYS A 19 -3.81 -23.26 6.29
CA LYS A 19 -4.28 -21.98 6.86
C LYS A 19 -3.60 -20.85 6.08
N PRO A 20 -4.32 -19.81 5.63
CA PRO A 20 -3.66 -18.64 5.08
C PRO A 20 -2.74 -18.14 6.19
N VAL A 21 -1.43 -18.20 5.96
CA VAL A 21 -0.46 -17.55 6.82
C VAL A 21 -0.86 -16.09 6.76
N SER A 22 -1.50 -15.60 7.81
CA SER A 22 -1.69 -14.18 8.04
C SER A 22 -0.29 -13.61 8.17
N THR A 23 0.30 -13.21 7.05
CA THR A 23 1.62 -12.62 7.00
C THR A 23 1.47 -11.22 7.57
N LYS A 24 1.70 -11.10 8.88
CA LYS A 24 1.86 -9.82 9.56
C LYS A 24 2.83 -8.97 8.74
N THR A 25 2.36 -7.85 8.21
CA THR A 25 3.21 -6.85 7.55
C THR A 25 4.13 -6.24 8.59
N LEU A 26 5.43 -6.30 8.33
CA LEU A 26 6.44 -5.74 9.22
C LEU A 26 6.52 -4.23 9.05
N ARG A 27 6.93 -3.52 10.10
CA ARG A 27 7.01 -2.05 10.15
C ARG A 27 8.45 -1.57 10.38
N THR A 28 8.69 -0.28 10.21
CA THR A 28 10.01 0.35 10.39
C THR A 28 10.68 -0.02 11.72
N GLU A 29 9.91 -0.15 12.80
CA GLU A 29 10.43 -0.46 14.13
C GLU A 29 11.06 -1.87 14.21
N GLU A 30 10.71 -2.77 13.29
CA GLU A 30 11.21 -4.14 13.24
C GLU A 30 12.53 -4.27 12.44
N ILE A 31 13.01 -3.19 11.79
CA ILE A 31 14.22 -3.21 10.95
C ILE A 31 15.49 -3.56 11.75
N SER A 32 15.63 -3.02 12.96
CA SER A 32 16.76 -3.34 13.84
C SER A 32 16.86 -4.84 14.12
N ALA A 33 15.73 -5.47 14.46
CA ALA A 33 15.63 -6.90 14.72
C ALA A 33 15.93 -7.74 13.47
N ILE A 34 15.47 -7.30 12.30
CA ILE A 34 15.76 -7.94 11.01
C ILE A 34 17.27 -7.95 10.74
N LEU A 35 17.92 -6.80 10.87
CA LEU A 35 19.36 -6.64 10.59
C LEU A 35 20.22 -7.40 11.60
N ASN A 36 19.90 -7.35 12.89
CA ASN A 36 20.59 -8.10 13.94
C ASN A 36 20.48 -9.61 13.69
N THR A 37 19.27 -10.09 13.36
CA THR A 37 19.06 -11.51 13.06
C THR A 37 19.87 -11.96 11.84
N TYR A 38 19.98 -11.12 10.81
CA TYR A 38 20.82 -11.42 9.65
C TYR A 38 22.30 -11.52 10.02
N SER A 39 22.80 -10.60 10.85
CA SER A 39 24.19 -10.57 11.31
C SER A 39 24.55 -11.78 12.17
N GLU A 40 23.63 -12.22 13.04
CA GLU A 40 23.84 -13.36 13.93
C GLU A 40 23.68 -14.70 13.20
N ASN A 41 22.62 -14.83 12.38
CA ASN A 41 22.26 -16.11 11.78
C ASN A 41 21.41 -15.93 10.50
N GLN A 42 22.07 -16.07 9.35
CA GLN A 42 21.42 -15.94 8.05
C GLN A 42 20.32 -16.99 7.78
N LEU A 43 20.42 -18.20 8.35
CA LEU A 43 19.37 -19.22 8.21
C LEU A 43 18.11 -18.83 8.99
N ARG A 44 18.29 -18.29 10.20
CA ARG A 44 17.19 -17.76 11.01
C ARG A 44 16.53 -16.57 10.31
N PHE A 45 17.32 -15.65 9.76
CA PHE A 45 16.80 -14.56 8.94
C PHE A 45 15.96 -15.06 7.76
N ARG A 46 16.45 -16.05 7.00
CA ARG A 46 15.73 -16.60 5.85
C ARG A 46 14.39 -17.19 6.26
N ARG A 47 14.33 -17.89 7.38
CA ARG A 47 13.10 -18.48 7.92
C ARG A 47 12.14 -17.41 8.45
N ASP A 48 12.65 -16.43 9.18
CA ASP A 48 11.82 -15.55 10.01
C ASP A 48 11.46 -14.24 9.31
N PHE A 49 12.22 -13.79 8.31
CA PHE A 49 12.02 -12.48 7.68
C PHE A 49 11.99 -12.50 6.16
N SER A 50 12.75 -13.38 5.50
CA SER A 50 12.73 -13.43 4.03
C SER A 50 11.31 -13.69 3.51
N GLN A 51 10.97 -13.04 2.40
CA GLN A 51 9.67 -13.04 1.74
C GLN A 51 8.52 -12.40 2.53
N LYS A 52 8.74 -11.93 3.76
CA LYS A 52 7.73 -11.13 4.47
C LYS A 52 7.68 -9.72 3.89
N GLU A 53 6.48 -9.14 3.89
CA GLU A 53 6.29 -7.75 3.51
C GLU A 53 6.75 -6.82 4.63
N LEU A 54 7.47 -5.78 4.24
CA LEU A 54 7.90 -4.66 5.06
C LEU A 54 7.26 -3.39 4.51
N GLU A 55 6.73 -2.57 5.40
CA GLU A 55 6.16 -1.27 5.12
C GLU A 55 6.92 -0.20 5.90
N LEU A 56 7.38 0.84 5.22
CA LEU A 56 8.14 1.93 5.83
C LEU A 56 7.99 3.25 5.05
N SER A 57 8.32 4.34 5.73
CA SER A 57 8.56 5.64 5.10
C SER A 57 10.01 6.06 5.29
N GLY A 58 10.56 6.75 4.31
CA GLY A 58 11.92 7.28 4.38
C GLY A 58 12.20 8.26 3.24
N ASP A 59 13.35 8.91 3.30
CA ASP A 59 13.73 9.92 2.33
C ASP A 59 14.48 9.28 1.17
N PHE A 60 14.08 9.60 -0.06
CA PHE A 60 14.75 9.15 -1.28
C PHE A 60 16.19 9.64 -1.29
N GLU A 61 17.13 8.75 -1.54
CA GLU A 61 18.54 9.11 -1.65
C GLU A 61 18.93 9.23 -3.12
N GLN A 62 18.72 8.16 -3.90
CA GLN A 62 19.18 8.06 -5.29
C GLN A 62 18.66 6.79 -5.99
N LEU A 63 18.75 6.80 -7.32
CA LEU A 63 18.71 5.59 -8.15
C LEU A 63 20.14 5.15 -8.46
N ARG A 64 20.44 3.85 -8.33
CA ARG A 64 21.74 3.26 -8.69
C ARG A 64 21.57 2.07 -9.63
N PRO A 65 22.44 1.88 -10.63
CA PRO A 65 22.48 0.64 -11.39
C PRO A 65 22.73 -0.58 -10.49
N HIS A 66 22.02 -1.69 -10.74
CA HIS A 66 22.13 -2.95 -10.01
C HIS A 66 22.04 -4.14 -10.97
N GLY A 67 23.17 -4.55 -11.54
CA GLY A 67 23.21 -5.54 -12.61
C GLY A 67 22.44 -5.03 -13.85
N SER A 68 21.48 -5.82 -14.34
CA SER A 68 20.55 -5.40 -15.42
C SER A 68 19.33 -4.63 -14.90
N ASN A 69 19.27 -4.35 -13.59
CA ASN A 69 18.16 -3.69 -12.91
C ASN A 69 18.65 -2.38 -12.29
N TRP A 70 17.76 -1.72 -11.56
CA TRP A 70 18.04 -0.50 -10.82
C TRP A 70 17.65 -0.66 -9.35
N SER A 71 18.48 -0.11 -8.47
CA SER A 71 18.23 0.04 -7.04
C SER A 71 17.67 1.44 -6.77
N PHE A 72 16.45 1.49 -6.24
CA PHE A 72 15.89 2.70 -5.62
C PHE A 72 16.27 2.70 -4.15
N GLU A 73 17.17 3.60 -3.79
CA GLU A 73 17.71 3.70 -2.44
C GLU A 73 16.99 4.81 -1.67
N LEU A 74 16.58 4.48 -0.44
CA LEU A 74 16.00 5.42 0.49
C LEU A 74 16.60 5.21 1.88
N ARG A 75 16.48 6.26 2.69
CA ARG A 75 16.89 6.25 4.08
C ARG A 75 15.68 6.35 4.99
N SER A 76 15.48 5.34 5.84
CA SER A 76 14.43 5.33 6.86
C SER A 76 15.09 5.34 8.23
N GLN A 77 14.97 6.44 8.97
CA GLN A 77 15.72 6.68 10.21
C GLN A 77 17.24 6.54 9.93
N GLU A 78 17.95 5.72 10.70
CA GLU A 78 19.36 5.40 10.47
C GLU A 78 19.60 4.30 9.40
N TYR A 79 18.54 3.62 8.95
CA TYR A 79 18.65 2.44 8.08
C TYR A 79 18.64 2.80 6.59
N SER A 80 19.46 2.09 5.83
CA SER A 80 19.49 2.18 4.36
C SER A 80 18.68 1.04 3.75
N ILE A 81 17.74 1.38 2.88
CA ILE A 81 16.83 0.43 2.22
C ILE A 81 17.03 0.54 0.72
N SER A 82 17.12 -0.60 0.04
CA SER A 82 17.23 -0.66 -1.42
C SER A 82 16.09 -1.50 -1.97
N CYS A 83 15.35 -0.95 -2.92
CA CYS A 83 14.41 -1.70 -3.72
C CYS A 83 14.97 -2.00 -5.11
N VAL A 84 15.09 -3.28 -5.46
CA VAL A 84 15.50 -3.67 -6.82
C VAL A 84 14.29 -3.68 -7.75
N MET A 85 14.38 -2.97 -8.87
CA MET A 85 13.32 -2.85 -9.88
C MET A 85 13.85 -2.82 -11.32
N SER A 86 12.96 -3.03 -12.29
CA SER A 86 13.27 -2.88 -13.70
C SER A 86 13.61 -1.43 -14.06
N GLU A 87 14.38 -1.24 -15.13
CA GLU A 87 14.69 0.08 -15.68
C GLU A 87 13.44 0.89 -15.99
N GLU A 88 12.44 0.29 -16.66
CA GLU A 88 11.15 0.95 -16.95
C GLU A 88 10.53 1.58 -15.71
N LYS A 89 10.57 0.88 -14.58
CA LYS A 89 10.03 1.36 -13.31
C LYS A 89 10.95 2.37 -12.62
N ALA A 90 12.26 2.23 -12.75
CA ALA A 90 13.20 3.21 -12.21
C ALA A 90 13.08 4.56 -12.93
N MET A 91 12.85 4.55 -14.24
CA MET A 91 12.69 5.76 -15.04
C MET A 91 11.49 6.63 -14.59
N THR A 92 10.47 6.06 -13.94
CA THR A 92 9.38 6.89 -13.36
C THR A 92 9.82 7.75 -12.18
N PHE A 93 11.03 7.53 -11.65
CA PHE A 93 11.59 8.22 -10.49
C PHE A 93 12.88 8.99 -10.79
N VAL A 94 13.32 9.06 -12.05
CA VAL A 94 14.59 9.69 -12.44
C VAL A 94 14.67 11.18 -12.06
N GLU A 95 13.54 11.87 -12.05
CA GLU A 95 13.43 13.28 -11.66
C GLU A 95 13.19 13.49 -10.14
N THR A 96 13.15 12.40 -9.36
CA THR A 96 12.90 12.50 -7.91
C THR A 96 14.09 13.17 -7.24
N GLY A 97 13.86 14.29 -6.56
CA GLY A 97 14.91 14.98 -5.81
C GLY A 97 15.33 14.17 -4.58
N ARG A 98 16.63 14.11 -4.31
CA ARG A 98 17.16 13.59 -3.03
C ARG A 98 16.50 14.31 -1.86
N GLY A 99 16.12 13.56 -0.82
CA GLY A 99 15.37 14.04 0.33
C GLY A 99 13.85 13.99 0.16
N THR A 100 13.33 13.63 -1.03
CA THR A 100 11.88 13.47 -1.22
C THR A 100 11.37 12.36 -0.32
N ASN A 101 10.36 12.63 0.50
CA ASN A 101 9.81 11.62 1.38
C ASN A 101 9.07 10.55 0.55
N ILE A 102 9.29 9.29 0.87
CA ILE A 102 8.80 8.11 0.14
C ILE A 102 8.11 7.18 1.11
N PHE A 103 6.97 6.65 0.70
CA PHE A 103 6.39 5.48 1.29
C PHE A 103 6.72 4.25 0.43
N LEU A 104 7.20 3.20 1.07
CA LEU A 104 7.64 1.99 0.42
C LEU A 104 7.04 0.77 1.11
N THR A 105 6.46 -0.12 0.30
CA THR A 105 6.18 -1.51 0.69
C THR A 105 7.01 -2.43 -0.18
N GLY A 106 7.53 -3.53 0.35
CA GLY A 106 8.30 -4.50 -0.42
C GLY A 106 8.52 -5.78 0.34
N ARG A 107 8.91 -6.85 -0.36
CA ARG A 107 9.25 -8.12 0.29
C ARG A 107 10.72 -8.16 0.64
N ILE A 108 11.01 -8.60 1.86
CA ILE A 108 12.39 -8.72 2.33
C ILE A 108 13.08 -9.82 1.55
N LYS A 109 14.10 -9.46 0.78
CA LYS A 109 14.89 -10.42 0.01
C LYS A 109 16.11 -10.85 0.80
N THR A 110 16.97 -9.89 1.14
CA THR A 110 18.25 -10.14 1.82
C THR A 110 18.80 -8.86 2.43
N VAL A 111 19.97 -8.94 3.07
CA VAL A 111 20.74 -7.78 3.51
C VAL A 111 22.06 -7.76 2.74
N ARG A 112 22.37 -6.63 2.10
CA ARG A 112 23.60 -6.40 1.34
C ARG A 112 24.57 -5.56 2.18
N LYS A 113 25.88 -5.79 2.02
CA LYS A 113 26.89 -4.87 2.55
C LYS A 113 26.92 -3.61 1.69
N ASN A 114 27.02 -2.44 2.31
CA ASN A 114 27.29 -1.22 1.58
C ASN A 114 28.78 -1.18 1.21
N ASP A 115 29.06 -0.97 -0.07
CA ASP A 115 30.41 -0.99 -0.64
C ASP A 115 31.28 0.15 -0.10
N GLU A 116 30.66 1.28 0.28
CA GLU A 116 31.34 2.44 0.87
C GLU A 116 31.58 2.29 2.39
N ASN A 117 30.72 1.53 3.09
CA ASN A 117 30.84 1.33 4.52
C ASN A 117 30.15 0.02 4.95
N SER A 118 30.94 -1.03 5.20
CA SER A 118 30.44 -2.34 5.61
C SER A 118 29.62 -2.33 6.91
N ASN A 119 29.79 -1.31 7.76
CA ASN A 119 29.05 -1.17 9.01
C ASN A 119 27.64 -0.57 8.81
N LYS A 120 27.29 -0.17 7.60
CA LYS A 120 25.94 0.30 7.24
C LYS A 120 25.30 -0.68 6.27
N PRO A 121 24.76 -1.81 6.75
CA PRO A 121 24.09 -2.76 5.87
C PRO A 121 22.87 -2.12 5.19
N ILE A 122 22.58 -2.59 3.98
CA ILE A 122 21.42 -2.17 3.19
C ILE A 122 20.41 -3.32 3.21
N LEU A 123 19.21 -3.06 3.72
CA LEU A 123 18.12 -4.02 3.63
C LEU A 123 17.57 -4.00 2.20
N GLU A 124 17.71 -5.13 1.51
CA GLU A 124 17.28 -5.26 0.12
C GLU A 124 15.88 -5.86 0.04
N LEU A 125 15.01 -5.15 -0.66
CA LEU A 125 13.63 -5.50 -0.91
C LEU A 125 13.43 -5.79 -2.40
N ASP A 126 12.53 -6.72 -2.69
CA ASP A 126 12.00 -6.96 -4.03
C ASP A 126 10.49 -6.71 -4.09
N GLN A 127 9.93 -6.75 -5.30
CA GLN A 127 8.51 -6.56 -5.56
C GLN A 127 7.93 -5.26 -4.96
N CYS A 128 8.75 -4.20 -4.84
CA CYS A 128 8.34 -3.05 -4.04
C CYS A 128 7.30 -2.19 -4.75
N ARG A 129 6.47 -1.52 -3.96
CA ARG A 129 5.55 -0.47 -4.40
C ARG A 129 5.99 0.82 -3.73
N ILE A 130 6.30 1.81 -4.55
CA ILE A 130 6.92 3.07 -4.16
C ILE A 130 5.95 4.18 -4.44
N ARG A 131 5.80 5.07 -3.46
CA ARG A 131 4.92 6.22 -3.55
C ARG A 131 5.65 7.45 -3.04
N LEU A 132 5.74 8.48 -3.87
CA LEU A 132 6.21 9.80 -3.47
C LEU A 132 5.23 10.37 -2.44
N LEU A 133 5.69 10.54 -1.21
CA LEU A 133 5.04 11.39 -0.23
C LEU A 133 5.49 12.79 -0.59
N SER A 134 4.82 13.42 -1.55
CA SER A 134 5.08 14.80 -1.97
C SER A 134 5.33 15.70 -0.76
N GLU A 135 6.15 16.75 -0.91
CA GLU A 135 6.03 17.93 -0.07
C GLU A 135 4.55 18.36 -0.04
N ASN A 136 3.83 17.91 0.98
CA ASN A 136 2.61 18.53 1.38
C ASN A 136 3.03 19.83 2.06
N GLN A 137 3.38 20.82 1.24
CA GLN A 137 3.08 22.21 1.55
C GLN A 137 1.60 22.28 1.92
N ASN A 138 1.30 22.18 3.21
CA ASN A 138 0.09 22.65 3.89
C ASN A 138 -1.19 22.65 3.03
N VAL A 139 -1.59 21.50 2.50
CA VAL A 139 -2.97 21.34 2.00
C VAL A 139 -3.79 20.76 3.14
N SER A 140 -4.14 21.61 4.10
CA SER A 140 -5.11 21.25 5.14
C SER A 140 -6.51 21.26 4.52
N ILE A 141 -6.88 20.19 3.83
CA ILE A 141 -8.31 19.96 3.59
C ILE A 141 -8.89 19.47 4.91
N HIS A 142 -9.87 20.19 5.43
CA HIS A 142 -10.66 19.72 6.55
C HIS A 142 -11.56 18.57 6.08
N LEU A 143 -10.99 17.36 6.03
CA LEU A 143 -11.70 16.15 5.61
C LEU A 143 -12.77 15.69 6.59
N GLU A 144 -12.79 16.22 7.81
CA GLU A 144 -13.82 15.92 8.79
C GLU A 144 -15.22 16.22 8.22
N GLY A 145 -16.13 15.26 8.34
CA GLY A 145 -17.51 15.39 7.92
C GLY A 145 -17.99 14.25 7.05
N ARG A 146 -19.16 14.47 6.45
CA ARG A 146 -19.85 13.49 5.61
C ARG A 146 -19.58 13.80 4.14
N TRP A 147 -19.33 12.76 3.36
CA TRP A 147 -18.95 12.83 1.95
C TRP A 147 -19.82 11.89 1.14
N LYS A 148 -20.17 12.33 -0.06
CA LYS A 148 -20.96 11.56 -1.04
C LYS A 148 -20.12 11.37 -2.30
N GLY A 149 -19.77 10.13 -2.58
CA GLY A 149 -19.04 9.70 -3.77
C GLY A 149 -19.96 9.38 -4.93
N CYS A 150 -19.78 10.05 -6.06
CA CYS A 150 -20.55 9.84 -7.28
C CYS A 150 -19.65 9.46 -8.45
N ASN A 151 -19.99 8.35 -9.12
CA ASN A 151 -19.19 7.85 -10.23
C ASN A 151 -19.26 8.81 -11.42
N ILE A 152 -18.10 9.16 -11.96
CA ILE A 152 -17.98 9.98 -13.16
C ILE A 152 -17.73 9.10 -14.38
N ARG A 153 -16.90 8.06 -14.22
CA ARG A 153 -16.48 7.17 -15.32
C ARG A 153 -16.28 5.76 -14.80
N ILE A 154 -16.63 4.76 -15.61
CA ILE A 154 -16.30 3.34 -15.37
C ILE A 154 -15.70 2.80 -16.66
N GLY A 155 -14.42 2.41 -16.64
CA GLY A 155 -13.65 2.10 -17.84
C GLY A 155 -13.75 3.20 -18.91
N LYS A 156 -14.12 2.84 -20.14
CA LYS A 156 -14.23 3.81 -21.25
C LYS A 156 -15.51 4.66 -21.20
N ASN A 157 -16.51 4.30 -20.40
CA ASN A 157 -17.84 4.92 -20.43
C ASN A 157 -18.01 6.02 -19.37
N LYS A 158 -18.58 7.16 -19.76
CA LYS A 158 -18.91 8.27 -18.87
C LYS A 158 -20.31 8.08 -18.29
N TYR A 159 -20.46 8.26 -16.98
CA TYR A 159 -21.76 8.26 -16.30
C TYR A 159 -22.23 9.69 -16.06
N ASN A 160 -23.54 9.92 -16.12
CA ASN A 160 -24.11 11.12 -15.51
C ASN A 160 -23.99 10.97 -14.00
N GLY A 161 -23.32 11.92 -13.32
CA GLY A 161 -23.00 11.91 -11.89
C GLY A 161 -24.19 11.85 -10.90
N LYS A 162 -25.39 11.49 -11.37
CA LYS A 162 -26.59 11.27 -10.57
C LYS A 162 -26.56 9.97 -9.77
N SER A 163 -25.76 8.96 -10.17
CA SER A 163 -25.63 7.68 -9.47
C SER A 163 -24.52 7.73 -8.43
N CYS A 164 -24.81 8.23 -7.25
CA CYS A 164 -23.85 8.23 -6.15
C CYS A 164 -23.75 6.83 -5.55
N SER A 165 -22.54 6.29 -5.50
CA SER A 165 -22.24 4.90 -5.17
C SER A 165 -21.82 4.70 -3.72
N LEU A 166 -21.29 5.77 -3.09
CA LEU A 166 -20.61 5.64 -1.81
C LEU A 166 -20.87 6.85 -0.89
N TYR A 167 -21.00 6.59 0.40
CA TYR A 167 -21.12 7.60 1.44
C TYR A 167 -20.09 7.30 2.53
N VAL A 168 -19.33 8.32 2.91
CA VAL A 168 -18.20 8.17 3.85
C VAL A 168 -18.32 9.26 4.91
N THR A 169 -18.16 8.90 6.18
CA THR A 169 -18.02 9.87 7.27
C THR A 169 -16.61 9.78 7.83
N ILE A 170 -15.90 10.90 7.82
CA ILE A 170 -14.55 11.02 8.37
C ILE A 170 -14.65 11.82 9.68
N ARG A 171 -14.04 11.32 10.75
CA ARG A 171 -13.99 11.99 12.05
C ARG A 171 -12.55 12.16 12.51
N LYS A 172 -12.30 13.26 13.24
CA LYS A 172 -11.04 13.46 13.95
C LYS A 172 -11.01 12.56 15.19
N GLN A 173 -9.83 12.00 15.48
CA GLN A 173 -9.53 11.22 16.67
C GLN A 173 -8.18 11.70 17.26
N ASN A 174 -7.88 11.36 18.52
CA ASN A 174 -6.68 11.83 19.22
C ASN A 174 -5.35 11.62 18.46
N LYS A 175 -5.27 10.63 17.57
CA LYS A 175 -4.07 10.31 16.77
C LYS A 175 -4.22 10.60 15.26
N GLY A 176 -5.25 11.33 14.83
CA GLY A 176 -5.45 11.68 13.41
C GLY A 176 -6.91 11.68 12.97
N HIS A 177 -7.22 11.00 11.88
CA HIS A 177 -8.57 10.86 11.35
C HIS A 177 -8.91 9.38 11.16
N ILE A 178 -10.20 9.07 11.17
CA ILE A 178 -10.74 7.73 10.90
C ILE A 178 -11.95 7.85 9.98
N ILE A 179 -12.22 6.79 9.21
CA ILE A 179 -13.53 6.60 8.57
C ILE A 179 -14.44 5.97 9.62
N SER A 180 -15.41 6.74 10.12
CA SER A 180 -16.32 6.30 11.19
C SER A 180 -17.61 5.65 10.68
N ASP A 181 -18.00 5.96 9.44
CA ASP A 181 -19.16 5.34 8.77
C ASP A 181 -18.87 5.23 7.28
N LEU A 182 -19.31 4.13 6.69
CA LEU A 182 -19.09 3.80 5.29
C LEU A 182 -20.29 3.02 4.76
N LYS A 183 -20.92 3.53 3.70
CA LYS A 183 -22.14 2.93 3.14
C LYS A 183 -22.11 2.98 1.63
N ARG A 184 -22.57 1.91 0.98
CA ARG A 184 -22.92 1.91 -0.44
C ARG A 184 -24.36 2.32 -0.63
N SER A 185 -24.65 2.99 -1.74
CA SER A 185 -26.04 3.30 -2.13
C SER A 185 -26.86 2.07 -2.48
N ASP A 186 -26.22 1.00 -2.97
CA ASP A 186 -26.86 -0.29 -3.25
C ASP A 186 -27.20 -1.12 -2.00
N GLY A 187 -26.89 -0.60 -0.80
CA GLY A 187 -27.18 -1.25 0.48
C GLY A 187 -26.30 -2.46 0.79
N ARG A 188 -25.36 -2.84 -0.10
CA ARG A 188 -24.47 -3.98 0.16
C ARG A 188 -23.48 -3.63 1.27
N PRO A 189 -23.31 -4.51 2.26
CA PRO A 189 -22.43 -4.25 3.38
C PRO A 189 -20.97 -4.24 2.91
N ILE A 190 -20.26 -3.19 3.33
CA ILE A 190 -18.83 -3.01 3.07
C ILE A 190 -18.12 -2.59 4.34
N GLU A 191 -16.84 -2.90 4.40
CA GLU A 191 -15.94 -2.46 5.47
C GLU A 191 -14.72 -1.76 4.88
N VAL A 192 -14.08 -0.90 5.68
CA VAL A 192 -12.77 -0.33 5.36
C VAL A 192 -11.72 -1.39 5.63
N VAL A 193 -10.87 -1.68 4.64
CA VAL A 193 -9.72 -2.58 4.81
C VAL A 193 -8.49 -1.78 5.21
N THR A 194 -8.21 -0.71 4.46
CA THR A 194 -7.13 0.24 4.75
C THR A 194 -7.60 1.67 4.52
N ALA A 195 -7.09 2.61 5.30
CA ALA A 195 -7.36 4.04 5.13
C ALA A 195 -6.18 4.84 5.68
N ASP A 196 -5.37 5.38 4.78
CA ASP A 196 -4.14 6.07 5.13
C ASP A 196 -4.38 7.57 5.12
N PHE A 197 -4.39 8.18 6.31
CA PHE A 197 -4.56 9.62 6.45
C PHE A 197 -3.20 10.31 6.51
N VAL A 198 -2.95 11.22 5.56
CA VAL A 198 -1.66 11.94 5.45
C VAL A 198 -1.93 13.45 5.41
N GLY A 199 -1.39 14.21 6.35
CA GLY A 199 -1.54 15.68 6.38
C GLY A 199 -3.00 16.17 6.42
N GLY A 200 -3.92 15.38 6.98
CA GLY A 200 -5.35 15.70 6.99
C GLY A 200 -6.11 15.32 5.70
N THR A 201 -5.45 14.67 4.75
CA THR A 201 -6.05 14.12 3.52
C THR A 201 -6.23 12.60 3.60
N LEU A 202 -7.02 12.00 2.69
CA LEU A 202 -7.28 10.56 2.57
C LEU A 202 -6.86 10.11 1.16
N PRO A 203 -5.56 10.13 0.85
CA PRO A 203 -5.08 9.91 -0.50
C PRO A 203 -5.19 8.47 -0.95
N GLN A 204 -5.27 7.50 -0.05
CA GLN A 204 -5.47 6.11 -0.43
C GLN A 204 -6.23 5.36 0.65
N TRP A 205 -7.18 4.56 0.19
CA TRP A 205 -7.97 3.70 1.06
C TRP A 205 -8.59 2.57 0.25
N SER A 206 -9.12 1.58 0.93
CA SER A 206 -9.77 0.45 0.28
C SER A 206 -10.94 -0.06 1.10
N THR A 207 -11.90 -0.65 0.40
CA THR A 207 -13.06 -1.26 1.01
C THR A 207 -13.20 -2.70 0.56
N LYS A 208 -13.86 -3.53 1.38
CA LYS A 208 -14.18 -4.91 1.04
C LYS A 208 -15.68 -5.10 1.09
N THR A 209 -16.25 -5.67 0.03
CA THR A 209 -17.64 -6.11 0.02
C THR A 209 -17.77 -7.40 0.79
N LEU A 210 -18.52 -7.40 1.90
CA LEU A 210 -18.54 -8.54 2.82
C LEU A 210 -19.11 -9.81 2.18
N GLN A 211 -20.08 -9.66 1.29
CA GLN A 211 -20.77 -10.78 0.63
C GLN A 211 -19.89 -11.49 -0.41
N THR A 212 -19.10 -10.73 -1.17
CA THR A 212 -18.31 -11.25 -2.31
C THR A 212 -16.82 -11.33 -2.03
N GLY A 213 -16.35 -10.71 -0.95
CA GLY A 213 -14.94 -10.54 -0.65
C GLY A 213 -14.18 -9.59 -1.59
N VAL A 214 -14.86 -8.96 -2.56
CA VAL A 214 -14.24 -8.06 -3.53
C VAL A 214 -13.69 -6.83 -2.83
N ILE A 215 -12.41 -6.54 -3.09
CA ILE A 215 -11.73 -5.34 -2.61
C ILE A 215 -11.81 -4.27 -3.69
N THR A 216 -12.22 -3.06 -3.29
CA THR A 216 -12.17 -1.85 -4.10
C THR A 216 -11.10 -0.94 -3.53
N SER A 217 -10.08 -0.63 -4.32
CA SER A 217 -9.04 0.33 -3.95
C SER A 217 -9.37 1.72 -4.48
N TYR A 218 -9.05 2.77 -3.72
CA TYR A 218 -9.29 4.16 -4.08
C TYR A 218 -7.98 4.95 -3.93
N ASN A 219 -7.60 5.69 -4.97
CA ASN A 219 -6.46 6.60 -4.98
C ASN A 219 -6.96 8.01 -5.27
N CYS A 220 -6.85 8.89 -4.29
CA CYS A 220 -7.53 10.18 -4.24
C CYS A 220 -6.58 11.36 -4.45
N LYS A 221 -7.01 12.29 -5.30
CA LYS A 221 -6.36 13.56 -5.62
C LYS A 221 -7.16 14.70 -5.01
N PHE A 222 -6.44 15.65 -4.43
CA PHE A 222 -6.97 16.77 -3.68
C PHE A 222 -6.49 18.09 -4.28
N GLU A 223 -7.41 19.00 -4.57
CA GLU A 223 -7.07 20.33 -5.09
C GLU A 223 -6.88 21.32 -3.93
N LYS A 224 -5.74 22.04 -3.90
CA LYS A 224 -5.37 22.94 -2.79
C LYS A 224 -6.44 23.97 -2.43
N LYS A 225 -7.21 24.45 -3.42
CA LYS A 225 -8.23 25.49 -3.26
C LYS A 225 -9.64 24.95 -3.05
N ASN A 226 -9.85 23.64 -3.19
CA ASN A 226 -11.17 23.03 -3.15
C ASN A 226 -11.30 22.12 -1.92
N GLN A 227 -11.85 22.66 -0.84
CA GLN A 227 -12.12 21.91 0.40
C GLN A 227 -13.47 21.18 0.40
N ARG A 228 -14.23 21.25 -0.71
CA ARG A 228 -15.59 20.72 -0.79
C ARG A 228 -15.71 19.48 -1.66
N SER A 229 -14.66 19.11 -2.37
CA SER A 229 -14.64 17.86 -3.11
C SER A 229 -13.23 17.31 -3.30
N PHE A 230 -13.15 16.01 -3.55
CA PHE A 230 -11.93 15.34 -3.99
C PHE A 230 -12.27 14.22 -4.98
N LEU A 231 -11.35 13.93 -5.89
CA LEU A 231 -11.53 12.92 -6.92
C LEU A 231 -10.73 11.68 -6.55
N CYS A 232 -11.30 10.49 -6.69
CA CYS A 232 -10.56 9.24 -6.58
C CYS A 232 -10.67 8.43 -7.86
N GLU A 233 -9.55 7.87 -8.29
CA GLU A 233 -9.50 6.72 -9.17
C GLU A 233 -9.78 5.48 -8.30
N TRP A 234 -10.59 4.55 -8.79
CA TRP A 234 -10.89 3.31 -8.06
C TRP A 234 -10.74 2.08 -8.95
N GLU A 235 -10.41 0.96 -8.32
CA GLU A 235 -10.17 -0.32 -8.99
C GLU A 235 -10.78 -1.49 -8.18
N GLU A 236 -11.47 -2.37 -8.88
CA GLU A 236 -11.98 -3.68 -8.45
C GLU A 236 -11.42 -4.75 -9.42
N PRO A 237 -11.48 -6.05 -9.09
CA PRO A 237 -11.13 -7.10 -10.04
C PRO A 237 -11.91 -6.95 -11.36
N LYS A 238 -11.17 -6.68 -12.45
CA LYS A 238 -11.68 -6.49 -13.83
C LYS A 238 -12.47 -5.20 -14.07
N ARG A 239 -12.49 -4.26 -13.12
CA ARG A 239 -13.23 -2.99 -13.28
C ARG A 239 -12.47 -1.84 -12.66
N ASP A 240 -12.45 -0.72 -13.34
CA ASP A 240 -11.86 0.52 -12.87
C ASP A 240 -12.79 1.70 -13.15
N GLY A 241 -12.51 2.83 -12.51
CA GLY A 241 -13.28 4.02 -12.74
C GLY A 241 -12.80 5.21 -11.93
N THR A 242 -13.60 6.27 -12.00
CA THR A 242 -13.39 7.49 -11.20
C THR A 242 -14.67 7.84 -10.46
N ILE A 243 -14.48 8.32 -9.23
CA ILE A 243 -15.54 8.75 -8.31
C ILE A 243 -15.15 10.11 -7.72
N THR A 244 -16.08 11.07 -7.74
CA THR A 244 -15.88 12.35 -7.04
C THR A 244 -16.65 12.34 -5.75
N PHE A 245 -15.95 12.63 -4.66
CA PHE A 245 -16.56 12.87 -3.36
C PHE A 245 -16.86 14.34 -3.19
N GLU A 246 -18.11 14.64 -2.85
CA GLU A 246 -18.55 15.98 -2.48
C GLU A 246 -18.93 16.01 -1.00
N ARG A 247 -18.58 17.10 -0.33
CA ARG A 247 -18.91 17.30 1.09
C ARG A 247 -20.40 17.55 1.24
N LEU A 248 -21.05 16.76 2.09
CA LEU A 248 -22.42 16.99 2.50
C LEU A 248 -22.46 18.12 3.53
N ARG A 249 -23.41 19.05 3.35
CA ARG A 249 -23.70 20.10 4.34
C ARG A 249 -24.35 19.52 5.60
#